data_AF-A0A539E8W9-F1
#
_entry.id   AF-A0A539E8W9-F1
#
_cell.length_a   1.000
_cell.length_b   1.000
_cell.length_c   1.000
_cell.angle_alpha   90.00
_cell.angle_beta   90.00
_cell.angle_gamma   90.00
#
_symmetry.space_group_name_H-M   'P 1'
#
loop_
_entity.id
_entity.type
_entity.pdbx_description
1 polymer ?
#
loop_
_entity_poly.entity_id
_entity_poly.type
_entity_poly.pdbx_seq_one_letter_code
_entity_poly.pdbx_strand_id
1 'polypeptide(L)'
;GRRGVWRSTDFGGTWSLFAIPAGSWGSISSFHCVRISRADPNVVWAGARMDAPASGSVRIFRSTNAAVGFSVVNSYSAVNLGGISGLATHPTDANTAYVLFGMAGRPKIVRTVDGGVSWTDITGFAGGAPSTNGFPDVAIYDLLVFSNDTNRLWAATEIGLVESLDGGTTWAMANNGLPNVGIWQLIESEDQVVAATHGRGIWSVTMPELVVGRTFSPLVDKLFQGPDGMITIDMNLRSAYDSTDVLMSGAIIANLPANAPLQDEILKVPVVTPGNKVIFLRGWKGGVQYPSVSKTIDAFAPQAPVFVYENDFEAPTTDFSGPLFRIGAEPGFPGQAIHSPHPYTDTSAPIYMLTRPIRVAPTDAVLSFDEVALVEPGDPGSVFGDENFWDFVIVEGSKDGCLWTPLAPGWDCREYPEWENAYNTSATPDSLLLRHRSINLLDTYATDDTILVRFRLFADGSVTGWGWIIDNLDIQSLAQSGVDVARAPAALSLEPGVPNPFRDRTALAFVVPKAGPVTLNIFDLNGRLVRRLVDGVQPVGRQSVAWDGRGEDGSALASGIYFAQLVNDGQVVKRKLTILK
;
A
#
# COMPACT_ATOMS: atom_id res chain seq x y z
N GLY A 1 -9.87 26.24 2.16
CA GLY A 1 -8.59 26.97 1.96
C GLY A 1 -8.76 28.46 2.27
N ARG A 2 -7.69 29.26 2.22
CA ARG A 2 -7.73 30.70 2.63
C ARG A 2 -8.62 31.57 1.75
N ARG A 3 -8.92 31.09 0.54
CA ARG A 3 -9.63 31.85 -0.51
C ARG A 3 -10.90 31.15 -1.01
N GLY A 4 -11.35 30.09 -0.35
CA GLY A 4 -12.52 29.31 -0.77
C GLY A 4 -12.33 27.79 -0.67
N VAL A 5 -13.04 27.06 -1.52
CA VAL A 5 -13.15 25.59 -1.52
C VAL A 5 -12.27 24.99 -2.63
N TRP A 6 -11.53 23.93 -2.33
CA TRP A 6 -10.76 23.18 -3.32
C TRP A 6 -11.53 21.92 -3.70
N ARG A 7 -11.46 21.52 -4.97
CA ARG A 7 -12.07 20.30 -5.47
C ARG A 7 -11.12 19.58 -6.43
N SER A 8 -11.16 18.26 -6.34
CA SER A 8 -10.56 17.33 -7.30
C SER A 8 -11.68 16.53 -7.98
N THR A 9 -11.46 16.13 -9.23
CA THR A 9 -12.34 15.23 -10.00
C THR A 9 -11.65 13.91 -10.35
N ASP A 10 -10.46 13.69 -9.83
CA ASP A 10 -9.53 12.62 -10.16
C ASP A 10 -8.88 12.03 -8.90
N PHE A 11 -9.67 11.94 -7.82
CA PHE A 11 -9.26 11.34 -6.54
C PHE A 11 -7.99 11.96 -5.93
N GLY A 12 -7.82 13.27 -6.08
CA GLY A 12 -6.74 14.05 -5.49
C GLY A 12 -5.53 14.24 -6.38
N GLY A 13 -5.53 13.72 -7.62
CA GLY A 13 -4.45 13.93 -8.59
C GLY A 13 -4.26 15.40 -8.95
N THR A 14 -5.35 16.12 -9.20
CA THR A 14 -5.35 17.56 -9.47
C THR A 14 -6.40 18.29 -8.65
N TRP A 15 -6.08 19.52 -8.24
CA TRP A 15 -6.93 20.37 -7.41
C TRP A 15 -7.19 21.72 -8.06
N SER A 16 -8.47 22.09 -8.13
CA SER A 16 -8.91 23.41 -8.61
C SER A 16 -9.51 24.21 -7.45
N LEU A 17 -9.06 25.46 -7.31
CA LEU A 17 -9.61 26.39 -6.32
C LEU A 17 -10.85 27.08 -6.86
N PHE A 18 -11.94 26.96 -6.12
CA PHE A 18 -13.16 27.70 -6.34
C PHE A 18 -13.26 28.86 -5.35
N ALA A 19 -12.99 30.06 -5.87
CA ALA A 19 -12.79 31.24 -5.06
C ALA A 19 -14.10 31.78 -4.47
N ILE A 20 -14.08 32.10 -3.18
CA ILE A 20 -15.11 32.86 -2.48
C ILE A 20 -14.50 34.21 -2.10
N PRO A 21 -15.19 35.36 -2.33
CA PRO A 21 -14.63 36.67 -2.04
C PRO A 21 -14.08 36.77 -0.60
N ALA A 22 -12.82 37.19 -0.46
CA ALA A 22 -12.11 37.20 0.82
C ALA A 22 -12.82 38.03 1.91
N GLY A 23 -13.47 39.13 1.51
CA GLY A 23 -14.27 39.98 2.40
C GLY A 23 -15.55 39.33 2.92
N SER A 24 -15.92 38.13 2.46
CA SER A 24 -17.09 37.37 2.91
C SER A 24 -16.72 35.97 3.43
N TRP A 25 -15.61 35.39 2.95
CA TRP A 25 -15.07 34.11 3.41
C TRP A 25 -14.36 34.21 4.76
N GLY A 26 -13.65 35.32 5.00
CA GLY A 26 -12.90 35.57 6.24
C GLY A 26 -11.63 34.73 6.38
N SER A 27 -10.99 34.83 7.56
CA SER A 27 -9.81 34.03 7.90
C SER A 27 -10.19 32.58 8.18
N ILE A 28 -9.35 31.64 7.75
CA ILE A 28 -9.53 30.21 8.05
C ILE A 28 -9.64 30.04 9.57
N SER A 29 -10.62 29.25 9.98
CA SER A 29 -10.85 28.81 11.36
C SER A 29 -11.30 27.37 11.38
N SER A 30 -11.25 26.72 12.54
CA SER A 30 -11.74 25.37 12.77
C SER A 30 -13.24 25.18 12.49
N PHE A 31 -14.01 26.27 12.35
CA PHE A 31 -15.44 26.20 12.05
C PHE A 31 -15.75 26.04 10.55
N HIS A 32 -14.77 26.15 9.65
CA HIS A 32 -15.02 26.04 8.22
C HIS A 32 -15.44 24.62 7.85
N CYS A 33 -16.65 24.49 7.31
CA CYS A 33 -17.21 23.25 6.84
C CYS A 33 -17.54 23.35 5.33
N VAL A 34 -17.44 22.22 4.63
CA VAL A 34 -17.93 22.05 3.27
C VAL A 34 -18.76 20.76 3.27
N ARG A 35 -19.97 20.82 2.71
CA ARG A 35 -20.88 19.67 2.61
C ARG A 35 -21.53 19.64 1.23
N ILE A 36 -21.41 18.52 0.54
CA ILE A 36 -22.11 18.27 -0.73
C ILE A 36 -23.54 17.83 -0.40
N SER A 37 -24.51 18.27 -1.20
CA SER A 37 -25.89 17.81 -1.08
C SER A 37 -26.01 16.34 -1.44
N ARG A 38 -26.67 15.56 -0.58
CA ARG A 38 -26.97 14.14 -0.85
C ARG A 38 -28.02 13.97 -1.95
N ALA A 39 -28.85 14.99 -2.17
CA ALA A 39 -29.90 14.98 -3.21
C ALA A 39 -29.38 15.37 -4.61
N ASP A 40 -28.37 16.23 -4.68
CA ASP A 40 -27.78 16.69 -5.94
C ASP A 40 -26.31 17.07 -5.73
N PRO A 41 -25.34 16.33 -6.29
CA PRO A 41 -23.92 16.62 -6.10
C PRO A 41 -23.47 17.96 -6.70
N ASN A 42 -24.29 18.62 -7.53
CA ASN A 42 -24.03 19.97 -7.99
C ASN A 42 -24.31 21.02 -6.92
N VAL A 43 -25.10 20.70 -5.89
CA VAL A 43 -25.36 21.61 -4.78
C VAL A 43 -24.32 21.41 -3.68
N VAL A 44 -23.56 22.47 -3.37
CA VAL A 44 -22.50 22.44 -2.34
C VAL A 44 -22.70 23.59 -1.37
N TRP A 45 -22.64 23.28 -0.08
CA TRP A 45 -22.72 24.25 1.01
C TRP A 45 -21.34 24.43 1.64
N ALA A 46 -20.96 25.66 1.95
CA ALA A 46 -19.69 25.95 2.59
C ALA A 46 -19.80 27.18 3.49
N GLY A 47 -19.01 27.23 4.56
CA GLY A 47 -18.97 28.40 5.44
C GLY A 47 -18.48 28.05 6.84
N ALA A 48 -18.46 29.04 7.72
CA ALA A 48 -18.00 28.83 9.11
C ALA A 48 -18.89 29.49 10.18
N ARG A 49 -19.79 30.39 9.78
CA ARG A 49 -20.64 31.17 10.70
C ARG A 49 -21.96 31.57 10.04
N MET A 50 -22.96 31.79 10.89
CA MET A 50 -24.24 32.39 10.52
C MET A 50 -24.57 33.49 11.55
N ASP A 51 -24.02 34.69 11.32
CA ASP A 51 -24.25 35.86 12.16
C ASP A 51 -24.81 37.01 11.31
N ALA A 52 -25.51 37.97 11.92
CA ALA A 52 -25.95 39.19 11.24
C ALA A 52 -24.76 40.04 10.74
N PRO A 53 -24.93 40.92 9.73
CA PRO A 53 -23.88 41.74 9.09
C PRO A 53 -22.95 42.54 10.03
N ALA A 54 -23.36 42.80 11.26
CA ALA A 54 -22.59 43.61 12.22
C ALA A 54 -21.27 42.96 12.68
N SER A 55 -21.15 41.63 12.66
CA SER A 55 -19.88 40.93 12.93
C SER A 55 -19.19 40.60 11.62
N GLY A 56 -18.11 41.33 11.30
CA GLY A 56 -17.35 41.21 10.05
C GLY A 56 -17.04 39.77 9.63
N SER A 57 -17.82 39.32 8.65
CA SER A 57 -17.42 38.51 7.50
C SER A 57 -16.94 37.07 7.68
N VAL A 58 -17.84 36.19 8.13
CA VAL A 58 -17.93 34.80 7.63
C VAL A 58 -19.40 34.41 7.49
N ARG A 59 -19.80 33.82 6.35
CA ARG A 59 -21.20 33.44 6.04
C ARG A 59 -21.30 32.01 5.54
N ILE A 60 -22.55 31.53 5.44
CA ILE A 60 -22.88 30.34 4.68
C ILE A 60 -23.03 30.71 3.20
N PHE A 61 -22.49 29.86 2.36
CA PHE A 61 -22.50 29.97 0.91
C PHE A 61 -23.10 28.70 0.33
N ARG A 62 -23.75 28.86 -0.83
CA ARG A 62 -24.30 27.78 -1.62
C ARG A 62 -23.80 27.88 -3.05
N SER A 63 -23.43 26.74 -3.61
CA SER A 63 -23.20 26.52 -5.03
C SER A 63 -24.31 25.63 -5.57
N THR A 64 -24.69 25.80 -6.83
CA THR A 64 -25.63 24.92 -7.56
C THR A 64 -25.01 24.37 -8.85
N ASN A 65 -23.69 24.50 -8.99
CA ASN A 65 -22.93 24.14 -10.18
C ASN A 65 -21.62 23.42 -9.80
N ALA A 66 -21.71 22.46 -8.89
CA ALA A 66 -20.61 21.59 -8.44
C ALA A 66 -19.39 22.39 -7.93
N ALA A 67 -19.67 23.36 -7.05
CA ALA A 67 -18.70 24.28 -6.48
C ALA A 67 -18.03 25.22 -7.49
N VAL A 68 -18.50 25.35 -8.75
CA VAL A 68 -17.89 26.28 -9.74
C VAL A 68 -18.04 27.74 -9.33
N GLY A 69 -19.15 28.09 -8.69
CA GLY A 69 -19.36 29.40 -8.07
C GLY A 69 -20.20 29.29 -6.81
N PHE A 70 -20.05 30.26 -5.91
CA PHE A 70 -20.76 30.34 -4.64
C PHE A 70 -21.50 31.66 -4.50
N SER A 71 -22.73 31.58 -3.99
CA SER A 71 -23.54 32.72 -3.59
C SER A 71 -23.73 32.72 -2.08
N VAL A 72 -23.69 33.89 -1.46
CA VAL A 72 -24.03 34.04 -0.04
C VAL A 72 -25.52 33.78 0.15
N VAL A 73 -25.88 33.10 1.24
CA VAL A 73 -27.29 32.88 1.63
C VAL A 73 -27.71 33.84 2.73
N ASN A 74 -29.01 33.96 2.97
CA ASN A 74 -29.52 34.82 4.04
C ASN A 74 -29.08 34.29 5.42
N SER A 75 -28.92 35.17 6.39
CA SER A 75 -28.54 34.78 7.76
C SER A 75 -29.79 34.61 8.62
N TYR A 76 -29.77 33.63 9.52
CA TYR A 76 -30.71 33.60 10.64
C TYR A 76 -30.40 34.76 11.59
N SER A 77 -31.38 35.63 11.85
CA SER A 77 -31.18 36.91 12.55
C SER A 77 -31.85 37.01 13.91
N ALA A 78 -32.61 36.00 14.34
CA ALA A 78 -33.36 36.07 15.60
C ALA A 78 -32.44 36.10 16.82
N VAL A 79 -31.32 35.38 16.77
CA VAL A 79 -30.25 35.44 17.78
C VAL A 79 -28.89 35.30 17.10
N ASN A 80 -27.84 35.80 17.74
CA ASN A 80 -26.47 35.48 17.35
C ASN A 80 -26.23 33.98 17.58
N LEU A 81 -25.51 33.27 16.70
CA LEU A 81 -25.29 31.82 16.84
C LEU A 81 -23.81 31.45 16.94
N GLY A 82 -22.91 32.34 16.48
CA GLY A 82 -21.47 32.12 16.52
C GLY A 82 -20.95 31.19 15.42
N GLY A 83 -19.91 30.44 15.75
CA GLY A 83 -19.32 29.41 14.89
C GLY A 83 -20.28 28.27 14.63
N ILE A 84 -20.36 27.80 13.39
CA ILE A 84 -21.06 26.56 13.09
C ILE A 84 -20.23 25.39 13.62
N SER A 85 -20.89 24.35 14.13
CA SER A 85 -20.26 23.07 14.43
C SER A 85 -20.34 22.09 13.27
N GLY A 86 -21.22 22.33 12.30
CA GLY A 86 -21.34 21.51 11.09
C GLY A 86 -22.41 22.00 10.11
N LEU A 87 -22.49 21.30 8.99
CA LEU A 87 -23.50 21.45 7.95
C LEU A 87 -24.07 20.07 7.62
N ALA A 88 -25.38 19.96 7.39
CA ALA A 88 -26.01 18.74 6.90
C ALA A 88 -26.98 19.03 5.75
N THR A 89 -27.28 18.02 4.93
CA THR A 89 -28.07 18.16 3.71
C THR A 89 -29.16 17.10 3.65
N HIS A 90 -30.29 17.44 3.05
CA HIS A 90 -31.40 16.52 2.87
C HIS A 90 -31.06 15.46 1.81
N PRO A 91 -31.46 14.18 1.99
CA PRO A 91 -31.12 13.10 1.07
C PRO A 91 -31.80 13.19 -0.29
N THR A 92 -32.96 13.86 -0.37
CA THR A 92 -33.81 13.87 -1.58
C THR A 92 -34.26 15.26 -2.03
N ASP A 93 -33.89 16.33 -1.32
CA ASP A 93 -34.24 17.71 -1.67
C ASP A 93 -33.02 18.63 -1.61
N ALA A 94 -32.56 19.08 -2.77
CA ALA A 94 -31.35 19.90 -2.88
C ALA A 94 -31.51 21.35 -2.36
N ASN A 95 -32.74 21.77 -2.02
CA ASN A 95 -33.01 23.07 -1.40
C ASN A 95 -33.08 23.01 0.13
N THR A 96 -33.18 21.80 0.70
CA THR A 96 -33.22 21.60 2.15
C THR A 96 -31.82 21.33 2.71
N ALA A 97 -31.40 22.17 3.66
CA ALA A 97 -30.11 22.08 4.32
C ALA A 97 -30.21 22.57 5.78
N TYR A 98 -29.20 22.21 6.56
CA TYR A 98 -29.16 22.42 8.00
C TYR A 98 -27.82 23.00 8.39
N VAL A 99 -27.85 23.99 9.29
CA VAL A 99 -26.65 24.56 9.90
C VAL A 99 -26.69 24.26 11.39
N LEU A 100 -25.58 23.72 11.91
CA LEU A 100 -25.48 23.16 13.26
C LEU A 100 -24.66 24.10 14.16
N PHE A 101 -25.02 24.19 15.45
CA PHE A 101 -24.38 25.09 16.41
C PHE A 101 -24.18 24.46 17.78
N GLY A 102 -23.17 24.94 18.51
CA GLY A 102 -22.82 24.44 19.85
C GLY A 102 -23.07 25.40 21.01
N MET A 103 -23.59 26.61 20.77
CA MET A 103 -23.66 27.62 21.82
C MET A 103 -24.83 27.37 22.77
N ALA A 104 -24.57 27.45 24.08
CA ALA A 104 -25.57 27.24 25.14
C ALA A 104 -26.73 28.24 25.06
N GLY A 105 -27.94 27.76 25.37
CA GLY A 105 -29.19 28.53 25.40
C GLY A 105 -29.67 29.03 24.04
N ARG A 106 -29.10 28.54 22.93
CA ARG A 106 -29.37 29.01 21.55
C ARG A 106 -29.79 27.87 20.63
N PRO A 107 -30.41 28.18 19.46
CA PRO A 107 -30.72 27.18 18.43
C PRO A 107 -29.53 26.28 18.13
N LYS A 108 -29.77 24.98 18.09
CA LYS A 108 -28.75 23.96 17.77
C LYS A 108 -28.81 23.55 16.30
N ILE A 109 -30.00 23.58 15.69
CA ILE A 109 -30.20 23.28 14.28
C ILE A 109 -31.14 24.34 13.69
N VAL A 110 -30.65 25.06 12.67
CA VAL A 110 -31.50 25.88 11.81
C VAL A 110 -31.61 25.26 10.42
N ARG A 111 -32.84 25.14 9.91
CA ARG A 111 -33.18 24.52 8.64
C ARG A 111 -33.60 25.56 7.61
N THR A 112 -33.12 25.41 6.39
CA THR A 112 -33.71 26.01 5.18
C THR A 112 -34.46 24.93 4.41
N VAL A 113 -35.51 25.32 3.68
CA VAL A 113 -36.20 24.48 2.67
C VAL A 113 -36.25 25.16 1.29
N ASP A 114 -35.72 26.37 1.17
CA ASP A 114 -35.80 27.22 -0.02
C ASP A 114 -34.41 27.61 -0.56
N GLY A 115 -33.39 26.79 -0.30
CA GLY A 115 -32.03 27.03 -0.78
C GLY A 115 -31.29 28.16 -0.05
N GLY A 116 -31.72 28.51 1.16
CA GLY A 116 -31.06 29.47 2.05
C GLY A 116 -31.64 30.88 1.99
N VAL A 117 -32.85 31.03 1.44
CA VAL A 117 -33.58 32.31 1.44
C VAL A 117 -34.18 32.56 2.83
N SER A 118 -34.67 31.52 3.51
CA SER A 118 -35.17 31.60 4.88
C SER A 118 -34.65 30.45 5.75
N TRP A 119 -34.61 30.70 7.07
CA TRP A 119 -34.08 29.77 8.06
C TRP A 119 -35.00 29.69 9.27
N THR A 120 -35.27 28.47 9.74
CA THR A 120 -36.13 28.19 10.90
C THR A 120 -35.37 27.36 11.92
N ASP A 121 -35.42 27.76 13.20
CA ASP A 121 -34.94 26.92 14.31
C ASP A 121 -35.90 25.75 14.51
N ILE A 122 -35.37 24.52 14.44
CA ILE A 122 -36.14 23.28 14.68
C ILE A 122 -35.82 22.65 16.04
N THR A 123 -35.09 23.37 16.90
CA THR A 123 -34.64 22.89 18.22
C THR A 123 -35.29 23.64 19.38
N GLY A 124 -36.10 24.66 19.10
CA GLY A 124 -36.99 25.29 20.09
C GLY A 124 -36.32 26.23 21.08
N PHE A 125 -35.23 26.91 20.70
CA PHE A 125 -34.47 27.83 21.58
C PHE A 125 -34.71 29.32 21.23
N ALA A 126 -35.74 29.64 20.45
CA ALA A 126 -36.08 30.99 19.97
C ALA A 126 -36.61 31.95 21.06
N GLY A 127 -35.92 32.08 22.20
CA GLY A 127 -36.27 33.01 23.28
C GLY A 127 -35.65 32.74 24.67
N GLY A 128 -34.88 31.65 24.84
CA GLY A 128 -34.25 31.25 26.10
C GLY A 128 -34.31 29.73 26.33
N ALA A 129 -33.54 29.23 27.30
CA ALA A 129 -33.59 27.84 27.74
C ALA A 129 -34.67 27.63 28.82
N PRO A 130 -35.34 26.46 28.89
CA PRO A 130 -35.11 25.24 28.09
C PRO A 130 -35.81 25.22 26.72
N SER A 131 -35.40 24.28 25.85
CA SER A 131 -36.01 24.04 24.54
C SER A 131 -37.51 23.74 24.63
N THR A 132 -38.32 24.37 23.76
CA THR A 132 -39.74 24.05 23.60
C THR A 132 -40.00 22.78 22.80
N ASN A 133 -39.01 22.32 22.03
CA ASN A 133 -39.11 21.14 21.17
C ASN A 133 -38.45 19.90 21.80
N GLY A 134 -37.94 20.00 23.03
CA GLY A 134 -37.32 18.89 23.76
C GLY A 134 -35.83 18.64 23.45
N PHE A 135 -35.19 19.47 22.63
CA PHE A 135 -33.77 19.31 22.31
C PHE A 135 -32.89 19.70 23.51
N PRO A 136 -31.92 18.87 23.94
CA PRO A 136 -31.07 19.18 25.08
C PRO A 136 -30.11 20.35 24.78
N ASP A 137 -29.79 21.16 25.79
CA ASP A 137 -28.87 22.30 25.64
C ASP A 137 -27.40 21.85 25.60
N VAL A 138 -27.02 21.14 24.54
CA VAL A 138 -25.70 20.55 24.30
C VAL A 138 -25.23 20.84 22.88
N ALA A 139 -23.92 20.72 22.63
CA ALA A 139 -23.39 20.86 21.29
C ALA A 139 -23.79 19.69 20.39
N ILE A 140 -24.06 20.01 19.11
CA ILE A 140 -24.30 19.05 18.03
C ILE A 140 -23.11 19.08 17.06
N TYR A 141 -22.68 17.93 16.57
CA TYR A 141 -21.54 17.80 15.64
C TYR A 141 -21.96 17.32 14.26
N ASP A 142 -23.03 16.52 14.17
CA ASP A 142 -23.58 16.07 12.89
C ASP A 142 -25.09 15.87 12.96
N LEU A 143 -25.72 15.85 11.79
CA LEU A 143 -27.15 15.60 11.66
C LEU A 143 -27.39 14.65 10.48
N LEU A 144 -27.97 13.50 10.76
CA LEU A 144 -28.42 12.55 9.75
C LEU A 144 -29.93 12.70 9.54
N VAL A 145 -30.31 13.00 8.30
CA VAL A 145 -31.69 12.85 7.82
C VAL A 145 -31.77 11.52 7.08
N PHE A 146 -32.68 10.65 7.49
CA PHE A 146 -32.81 9.32 6.91
C PHE A 146 -33.33 9.39 5.47
N SER A 147 -32.75 8.59 4.57
CA SER A 147 -33.13 8.60 3.15
C SER A 147 -34.45 7.90 2.84
N ASN A 148 -34.84 6.94 3.68
CA ASN A 148 -36.08 6.16 3.53
C ASN A 148 -37.28 6.80 4.25
N ASP A 149 -37.05 7.59 5.30
CA ASP A 149 -38.04 8.43 5.97
C ASP A 149 -37.41 9.76 6.38
N THR A 150 -37.71 10.81 5.63
CA THR A 150 -37.09 12.12 5.83
C THR A 150 -37.63 12.89 7.04
N ASN A 151 -38.67 12.39 7.72
CA ASN A 151 -39.12 12.92 9.00
C ASN A 151 -38.32 12.36 10.18
N ARG A 152 -37.57 11.27 9.97
CA ARG A 152 -36.66 10.73 10.96
C ARG A 152 -35.30 11.43 10.88
N LEU A 153 -34.88 12.04 11.98
CA LEU A 153 -33.61 12.75 12.10
C LEU A 153 -32.85 12.28 13.33
N TRP A 154 -31.55 12.11 13.17
CA TRP A 154 -30.61 11.83 14.25
C TRP A 154 -29.58 12.93 14.37
N ALA A 155 -29.56 13.59 15.52
CA ALA A 155 -28.56 14.57 15.90
C ALA A 155 -27.46 13.89 16.73
N ALA A 156 -26.22 13.98 16.23
CA ALA A 156 -25.02 13.53 16.90
C ALA A 156 -24.55 14.63 17.87
N THR A 157 -24.60 14.37 19.17
CA THR A 157 -24.31 15.40 20.19
C THR A 157 -23.16 14.98 21.12
N GLU A 158 -22.73 15.92 21.96
CA GLU A 158 -21.72 15.69 23.01
C GLU A 158 -22.09 14.61 24.03
N ILE A 159 -23.39 14.39 24.24
CA ILE A 159 -23.90 13.44 25.26
C ILE A 159 -24.53 12.18 24.66
N GLY A 160 -24.51 12.02 23.35
CA GLY A 160 -25.08 10.87 22.65
C GLY A 160 -25.99 11.28 21.50
N LEU A 161 -26.95 10.41 21.19
CA LEU A 161 -27.85 10.56 20.05
C LEU A 161 -29.17 11.19 20.51
N VAL A 162 -29.62 12.23 19.81
CA VAL A 162 -30.94 12.84 19.98
C VAL A 162 -31.73 12.56 18.70
N GLU A 163 -32.95 12.05 18.83
CA GLU A 163 -33.81 11.67 17.71
C GLU A 163 -35.04 12.56 17.61
N SER A 164 -35.45 12.82 16.37
CA SER A 164 -36.77 13.31 16.02
C SER A 164 -37.42 12.34 15.03
N LEU A 165 -38.72 12.09 15.18
CA LEU A 165 -39.53 11.26 14.29
C LEU A 165 -40.53 12.08 13.47
N ASP A 166 -40.50 13.41 13.59
CA ASP A 166 -41.51 14.33 13.06
C ASP A 166 -40.88 15.57 12.40
N GLY A 167 -39.70 15.41 11.80
CA GLY A 167 -39.04 16.45 11.03
C GLY A 167 -38.45 17.57 11.88
N GLY A 168 -38.16 17.32 13.15
CA GLY A 168 -37.64 18.28 14.12
C GLY A 168 -38.73 19.08 14.85
N THR A 169 -39.97 18.64 14.83
CA THR A 169 -41.05 19.28 15.61
C THR A 169 -40.89 18.94 17.10
N THR A 170 -40.52 17.69 17.41
CA THR A 170 -40.14 17.22 18.75
C THR A 170 -38.84 16.42 18.70
N TRP A 171 -38.10 16.44 19.81
CA TRP A 171 -36.83 15.76 20.00
C TRP A 171 -36.79 15.05 21.35
N ALA A 172 -36.12 13.89 21.39
CA ALA A 172 -35.85 13.16 22.61
C ALA A 172 -34.48 12.47 22.53
N MET A 173 -33.90 12.14 23.68
CA MET A 173 -32.73 11.25 23.70
C MET A 173 -33.12 9.90 23.10
N ALA A 174 -32.31 9.39 22.17
CA ALA A 174 -32.56 8.09 21.56
C ALA A 174 -32.32 6.97 22.58
N ASN A 175 -33.22 5.99 22.63
CA ASN A 175 -33.05 4.78 23.44
C ASN A 175 -32.38 3.69 22.59
N ASN A 176 -31.06 3.71 22.53
CA ASN A 176 -30.28 2.97 21.53
C ASN A 176 -29.17 2.08 22.11
N GLY A 177 -29.07 1.99 23.44
CA GLY A 177 -28.02 1.22 24.12
C GLY A 177 -26.60 1.79 23.97
N LEU A 178 -26.41 2.91 23.26
CA LEU A 178 -25.13 3.59 23.23
C LEU A 178 -24.84 4.20 24.60
N PRO A 179 -23.60 4.10 25.10
CA PRO A 179 -23.21 4.85 26.29
C PRO A 179 -23.29 6.35 26.01
N ASN A 180 -23.47 7.17 27.05
CA ASN A 180 -23.34 8.62 26.93
C ASN A 180 -21.92 8.95 26.45
N VAL A 181 -21.82 9.33 25.18
CA VAL A 181 -20.56 9.58 24.47
C VAL A 181 -20.77 10.63 23.39
N GLY A 182 -19.76 11.48 23.18
CA GLY A 182 -19.76 12.41 22.06
C GLY A 182 -19.75 11.65 20.73
N ILE A 183 -20.74 11.93 19.87
CA ILE A 183 -20.81 11.39 18.51
C ILE A 183 -20.42 12.50 17.55
N TRP A 184 -19.33 12.30 16.81
CA TRP A 184 -18.77 13.32 15.92
C TRP A 184 -19.31 13.25 14.50
N GLN A 185 -19.71 12.07 14.05
CA GLN A 185 -20.20 11.86 12.70
C GLN A 185 -21.21 10.73 12.64
N LEU A 186 -22.23 10.90 11.81
CA LEU A 186 -23.19 9.86 11.43
C LEU A 186 -23.17 9.69 9.90
N ILE A 187 -23.13 8.45 9.44
CA ILE A 187 -23.24 8.16 8.00
C ILE A 187 -24.20 7.00 7.77
N GLU A 188 -25.10 7.19 6.82
CA GLU A 188 -25.91 6.12 6.24
C GLU A 188 -25.09 5.45 5.15
N SER A 189 -24.87 4.14 5.28
CA SER A 189 -24.15 3.31 4.32
C SER A 189 -24.98 2.07 4.06
N GLU A 190 -25.69 2.07 2.92
CA GLU A 190 -26.63 1.00 2.55
C GLU A 190 -27.65 0.70 3.65
N ASP A 191 -27.58 -0.50 4.25
CA ASP A 191 -28.45 -0.98 5.31
C ASP A 191 -27.89 -0.70 6.69
N GLN A 192 -26.87 0.16 6.83
CA GLN A 192 -26.31 0.53 8.12
C GLN A 192 -26.33 2.04 8.36
N VAL A 193 -26.46 2.40 9.63
CA VAL A 193 -26.01 3.71 10.12
C VAL A 193 -24.77 3.50 10.97
N VAL A 194 -23.69 4.20 10.62
CA VAL A 194 -22.41 4.15 11.30
C VAL A 194 -22.20 5.45 12.06
N ALA A 195 -21.78 5.34 13.33
CA ALA A 195 -21.52 6.44 14.24
C ALA A 195 -20.05 6.44 14.68
N ALA A 196 -19.35 7.53 14.42
CA ALA A 196 -18.00 7.76 14.92
C ALA A 196 -18.06 8.49 16.27
N THR A 197 -17.45 7.91 17.30
CA THR A 197 -17.52 8.42 18.68
C THR A 197 -16.17 8.90 19.19
N HIS A 198 -16.19 9.81 20.17
CA HIS A 198 -14.98 10.22 20.87
C HIS A 198 -14.63 9.24 21.99
N GLY A 199 -13.52 8.51 21.82
CA GLY A 199 -13.00 7.61 22.86
C GLY A 199 -13.70 6.26 22.99
N ARG A 200 -14.62 5.90 22.08
CA ARG A 200 -15.29 4.59 22.05
C ARG A 200 -15.38 3.96 20.65
N GLY A 201 -14.52 4.38 19.73
CA GLY A 201 -14.41 3.80 18.39
C GLY A 201 -15.63 4.05 17.52
N ILE A 202 -15.90 3.10 16.63
CA ILE A 202 -16.99 3.13 15.65
C ILE A 202 -18.10 2.17 16.10
N TRP A 203 -19.33 2.65 16.04
CA TRP A 203 -20.53 1.86 16.29
C TRP A 203 -21.35 1.79 15.01
N SER A 204 -22.03 0.68 14.76
CA SER A 204 -22.99 0.60 13.67
C SER A 204 -24.25 -0.14 14.09
N VAL A 205 -25.34 0.15 13.38
CA VAL A 205 -26.60 -0.55 13.51
C VAL A 205 -27.11 -0.91 12.12
N THR A 206 -27.49 -2.17 11.94
CA THR A 206 -28.14 -2.64 10.72
C THR A 206 -29.63 -2.29 10.76
N MET A 207 -30.08 -1.66 9.69
CA MET A 207 -31.42 -1.16 9.41
C MET A 207 -31.80 -1.57 7.97
N PRO A 208 -32.28 -2.80 7.76
CA PRO A 208 -32.61 -3.32 6.43
C PRO A 208 -33.63 -2.46 5.67
N GLU A 209 -34.44 -1.69 6.38
CA GLU A 209 -35.40 -0.74 5.81
C GLU A 209 -34.76 0.40 5.00
N LEU A 210 -33.46 0.68 5.18
CA LEU A 210 -32.75 1.75 4.46
C LEU A 210 -32.52 1.45 2.97
N VAL A 211 -32.51 0.16 2.62
CA VAL A 211 -32.24 -0.31 1.25
C VAL A 211 -33.50 -0.72 0.51
N VAL A 212 -34.66 -0.78 1.19
CA VAL A 212 -35.93 -1.19 0.58
C VAL A 212 -36.30 -0.26 -0.57
N GLY A 213 -36.58 -0.84 -1.74
CA GLY A 213 -36.95 -0.10 -2.95
C GLY A 213 -35.80 0.68 -3.60
N ARG A 214 -34.59 0.61 -3.05
CA ARG A 214 -33.40 1.26 -3.63
C ARG A 214 -32.64 0.26 -4.50
N THR A 215 -31.86 0.81 -5.43
CA THR A 215 -30.97 0.04 -6.29
C THR A 215 -29.63 0.74 -6.30
N PHE A 216 -28.59 -0.01 -5.94
CA PHE A 216 -27.23 0.47 -5.87
C PHE A 216 -26.47 0.06 -7.12
N SER A 217 -25.38 0.76 -7.46
CA SER A 217 -24.47 0.28 -8.49
C SER A 217 -23.68 -0.93 -8.02
N PRO A 218 -23.44 -1.93 -8.89
CA PRO A 218 -22.57 -3.05 -8.58
C PRO A 218 -21.13 -2.58 -8.41
N LEU A 219 -20.29 -3.39 -7.77
CA LEU A 219 -18.88 -3.08 -7.53
C LEU A 219 -17.98 -4.20 -8.04
N VAL A 220 -16.76 -3.82 -8.42
CA VAL A 220 -15.64 -4.76 -8.57
C VAL A 220 -14.84 -4.67 -7.28
N ASP A 221 -14.95 -5.67 -6.42
CA ASP A 221 -14.30 -5.66 -5.11
C ASP A 221 -12.82 -5.98 -5.25
N LYS A 222 -12.48 -7.03 -6.01
CA LYS A 222 -11.09 -7.42 -6.29
C LYS A 222 -10.89 -7.68 -7.78
N LEU A 223 -9.69 -7.37 -8.24
CA LEU A 223 -9.26 -7.59 -9.61
C LEU A 223 -7.79 -8.00 -9.60
N PHE A 224 -7.52 -9.24 -10.00
CA PHE A 224 -6.17 -9.83 -9.92
C PHE A 224 -6.01 -10.93 -10.97
N GLN A 225 -4.77 -11.32 -11.27
CA GLN A 225 -4.47 -12.43 -12.18
C GLN A 225 -3.68 -13.49 -11.43
N GLY A 226 -4.20 -14.72 -11.40
CA GLY A 226 -3.61 -15.83 -10.65
C GLY A 226 -2.62 -16.66 -11.46
N PRO A 227 -2.00 -17.69 -10.82
CA PRO A 227 -1.09 -18.62 -11.48
C PRO A 227 -1.77 -19.53 -12.51
N ASP A 228 -3.10 -19.60 -12.52
CA ASP A 228 -3.86 -20.25 -13.60
C ASP A 228 -3.88 -19.41 -14.90
N GLY A 229 -3.31 -18.20 -14.87
CA GLY A 229 -3.21 -17.31 -16.01
C GLY A 229 -4.48 -16.51 -16.29
N MET A 230 -5.53 -16.67 -15.48
CA MET A 230 -6.83 -16.04 -15.67
C MET A 230 -6.94 -14.75 -14.86
N ILE A 231 -7.57 -13.72 -15.42
CA ILE A 231 -8.00 -12.55 -14.64
C ILE A 231 -9.24 -12.97 -13.85
N THR A 232 -9.17 -12.82 -12.53
CA THR A 232 -10.30 -12.99 -11.62
C THR A 232 -10.93 -11.62 -11.35
N ILE A 233 -12.22 -11.52 -11.67
CA ILE A 233 -13.06 -10.36 -11.39
C ILE A 233 -14.02 -10.78 -10.28
N ASP A 234 -13.75 -10.28 -9.07
CA ASP A 234 -14.59 -10.49 -7.88
C ASP A 234 -15.58 -9.32 -7.80
N MET A 235 -16.86 -9.63 -7.95
CA MET A 235 -17.94 -8.65 -8.14
C MET A 235 -18.93 -8.73 -7.01
N ASN A 236 -19.33 -7.58 -6.48
CA ASN A 236 -20.42 -7.48 -5.53
C ASN A 236 -21.66 -6.89 -6.22
N LEU A 237 -22.67 -7.74 -6.44
CA LEU A 237 -23.96 -7.37 -7.00
C LEU A 237 -24.88 -6.86 -5.89
N ARG A 238 -24.72 -5.57 -5.57
CA ARG A 238 -25.36 -4.88 -4.44
C ARG A 238 -26.88 -4.78 -4.47
N SER A 239 -27.52 -5.20 -5.55
CA SER A 239 -28.97 -5.16 -5.71
C SER A 239 -29.43 -6.28 -6.63
N ALA A 240 -30.71 -6.64 -6.54
CA ALA A 240 -31.32 -7.46 -7.58
C ALA A 240 -31.38 -6.64 -8.87
N TYR A 241 -30.61 -7.07 -9.87
CA TYR A 241 -30.65 -6.57 -11.24
C TYR A 241 -31.39 -7.57 -12.13
N ASP A 242 -31.94 -7.09 -13.23
CA ASP A 242 -32.49 -7.91 -14.31
C ASP A 242 -31.36 -8.60 -15.10
N SER A 243 -30.20 -7.93 -15.21
CA SER A 243 -28.94 -8.47 -15.74
C SER A 243 -27.77 -7.54 -15.39
N THR A 244 -26.54 -8.05 -15.52
CA THR A 244 -25.32 -7.24 -15.37
C THR A 244 -24.35 -7.52 -16.50
N ASP A 245 -23.98 -6.51 -17.28
CA ASP A 245 -22.89 -6.63 -18.25
C ASP A 245 -21.55 -6.48 -17.53
N VAL A 246 -20.63 -7.40 -17.79
CA VAL A 246 -19.21 -7.30 -17.41
C VAL A 246 -18.44 -6.84 -18.64
N LEU A 247 -17.81 -5.67 -18.52
CA LEU A 247 -17.04 -5.07 -19.60
C LEU A 247 -15.55 -5.11 -19.29
N MET A 248 -14.75 -5.45 -20.31
CA MET A 248 -13.29 -5.36 -20.30
C MET A 248 -12.84 -4.49 -21.47
N SER A 249 -12.19 -3.38 -21.16
CA SER A 249 -11.70 -2.38 -22.12
C SER A 249 -12.77 -1.94 -23.14
N GLY A 250 -14.00 -1.78 -22.65
CA GLY A 250 -15.16 -1.32 -23.43
C GLY A 250 -15.97 -2.43 -24.14
N ALA A 251 -15.44 -3.64 -24.27
CA ALA A 251 -16.16 -4.78 -24.84
C ALA A 251 -16.90 -5.55 -23.74
N ILE A 252 -18.13 -6.00 -24.02
CA ILE A 252 -18.86 -6.91 -23.13
C ILE A 252 -18.21 -8.29 -23.24
N ILE A 253 -17.72 -8.82 -22.12
CA ILE A 253 -17.08 -10.13 -22.03
C ILE A 253 -17.96 -11.18 -21.35
N ALA A 254 -18.94 -10.75 -20.57
CA ALA A 254 -19.98 -11.60 -20.00
C ALA A 254 -21.26 -10.79 -19.76
N ASN A 255 -22.40 -11.49 -19.77
CA ASN A 255 -23.67 -10.96 -19.32
C ASN A 255 -24.19 -11.91 -18.23
N LEU A 256 -24.25 -11.41 -16.99
CA LEU A 256 -24.81 -12.13 -15.86
C LEU A 256 -26.33 -11.99 -15.89
N PRO A 257 -27.09 -13.08 -15.71
CA PRO A 257 -28.55 -13.03 -15.68
C PRO A 257 -29.06 -12.32 -14.42
N ALA A 258 -30.39 -12.27 -14.28
CA ALA A 258 -31.02 -11.74 -13.07
C ALA A 258 -30.49 -12.43 -11.80
N ASN A 259 -30.30 -11.64 -10.75
CA ASN A 259 -29.59 -12.04 -9.54
C ASN A 259 -30.35 -11.66 -8.25
N ALA A 260 -29.92 -12.23 -7.12
CA ALA A 260 -30.39 -11.83 -5.79
C ALA A 260 -29.60 -10.60 -5.29
N PRO A 261 -30.15 -9.77 -4.39
CA PRO A 261 -29.40 -8.64 -3.82
C PRO A 261 -28.25 -9.12 -2.92
N LEU A 262 -27.18 -8.32 -2.86
CA LEU A 262 -25.97 -8.59 -2.06
C LEU A 262 -25.31 -9.94 -2.41
N GLN A 263 -25.22 -10.22 -3.71
CA GLN A 263 -24.64 -11.45 -4.23
C GLN A 263 -23.21 -11.21 -4.72
N ASP A 264 -22.26 -11.97 -4.19
CA ASP A 264 -20.91 -12.00 -4.72
C ASP A 264 -20.84 -12.96 -5.92
N GLU A 265 -20.20 -12.51 -7.00
CA GLU A 265 -20.00 -13.28 -8.22
C GLU A 265 -18.54 -13.21 -8.65
N ILE A 266 -17.98 -14.36 -9.03
CA ILE A 266 -16.61 -14.44 -9.53
C ILE A 266 -16.64 -14.82 -11.00
N LEU A 267 -16.05 -13.97 -11.84
CA LEU A 267 -15.79 -14.28 -13.24
C LEU A 267 -14.29 -14.44 -13.48
N LYS A 268 -13.89 -15.57 -14.07
CA LYS A 268 -12.53 -15.78 -14.56
C LYS A 268 -12.47 -15.61 -16.07
N VAL A 269 -11.53 -14.80 -16.55
CA VAL A 269 -11.40 -14.42 -17.96
C VAL A 269 -9.99 -14.74 -18.46
N PRO A 270 -9.83 -15.44 -19.59
CA PRO A 270 -8.51 -15.72 -20.13
C PRO A 270 -7.85 -14.45 -20.67
N VAL A 271 -6.53 -14.34 -20.48
CA VAL A 271 -5.75 -13.25 -21.05
C VAL A 271 -5.35 -13.59 -22.48
N VAL A 272 -6.08 -13.06 -23.45
CA VAL A 272 -5.77 -13.23 -24.89
C VAL A 272 -4.60 -12.34 -25.31
N THR A 273 -4.54 -11.12 -24.78
CA THR A 273 -3.45 -10.17 -25.00
C THR A 273 -3.00 -9.57 -23.68
N PRO A 274 -1.69 -9.48 -23.41
CA PRO A 274 -1.19 -8.80 -22.23
C PRO A 274 -1.46 -7.29 -22.28
N GLY A 275 -1.16 -6.60 -21.19
CA GLY A 275 -1.26 -5.16 -21.02
C GLY A 275 -2.48 -4.72 -20.21
N ASN A 276 -2.62 -3.41 -20.08
CA ASN A 276 -3.64 -2.75 -19.29
C ASN A 276 -5.07 -3.15 -19.71
N LYS A 277 -5.85 -3.67 -18.75
CA LYS A 277 -7.27 -4.01 -18.88
C LYS A 277 -8.08 -3.16 -17.90
N VAL A 278 -9.15 -2.55 -18.41
CA VAL A 278 -10.09 -1.77 -17.60
C VAL A 278 -11.39 -2.55 -17.45
N ILE A 279 -11.74 -2.92 -16.23
CA ILE A 279 -12.97 -3.63 -15.89
C ILE A 279 -14.03 -2.65 -15.41
N PHE A 280 -15.25 -2.85 -15.90
CA PHE A 280 -16.41 -2.04 -15.57
C PHE A 280 -17.67 -2.90 -15.59
N LEU A 281 -18.56 -2.70 -14.62
CA LEU A 281 -19.83 -3.41 -14.54
C LEU A 281 -20.98 -2.45 -14.87
N ARG A 282 -22.02 -3.00 -15.49
CA ARG A 282 -23.24 -2.26 -15.80
C ARG A 282 -24.45 -3.11 -15.40
N GLY A 283 -25.00 -2.83 -14.22
CA GLY A 283 -26.24 -3.45 -13.77
C GLY A 283 -27.45 -2.82 -14.46
N TRP A 284 -28.46 -3.62 -14.75
CA TRP A 284 -29.71 -3.19 -15.38
C TRP A 284 -30.90 -3.51 -14.48
N LYS A 285 -31.78 -2.54 -14.25
CA LYS A 285 -33.03 -2.79 -13.52
C LYS A 285 -34.16 -1.91 -14.03
N GLY A 286 -35.25 -2.52 -14.48
CA GLY A 286 -36.38 -1.80 -15.05
C GLY A 286 -36.01 -0.92 -16.24
N GLY A 287 -35.00 -1.34 -17.02
CA GLY A 287 -34.45 -0.56 -18.15
C GLY A 287 -33.50 0.58 -17.76
N VAL A 288 -33.23 0.80 -16.47
CA VAL A 288 -32.26 1.79 -15.98
C VAL A 288 -30.90 1.14 -15.76
N GLN A 289 -29.84 1.86 -16.15
CA GLN A 289 -28.45 1.43 -15.96
C GLN A 289 -27.89 1.91 -14.62
N TYR A 290 -27.13 1.04 -13.97
CA TYR A 290 -26.40 1.30 -12.74
C TYR A 290 -24.92 0.97 -12.97
N PRO A 291 -24.07 1.97 -13.31
CA PRO A 291 -22.67 1.76 -13.64
C PRO A 291 -21.80 1.61 -12.38
N SER A 292 -20.82 0.71 -12.39
CA SER A 292 -19.78 0.65 -11.36
C SER A 292 -18.71 1.72 -11.56
N VAL A 293 -17.84 1.90 -10.56
CA VAL A 293 -16.52 2.48 -10.82
C VAL A 293 -15.66 1.49 -11.63
N SER A 294 -14.76 1.99 -12.46
CA SER A 294 -13.82 1.15 -13.20
C SER A 294 -12.66 0.71 -12.31
N LYS A 295 -12.15 -0.50 -12.51
CA LYS A 295 -10.87 -0.97 -11.96
C LYS A 295 -9.93 -1.39 -13.08
N THR A 296 -8.63 -1.28 -12.84
CA THR A 296 -7.62 -1.53 -13.86
C THR A 296 -6.60 -2.54 -13.37
N ILE A 297 -6.15 -3.41 -14.27
CA ILE A 297 -5.07 -4.38 -14.04
C ILE A 297 -4.13 -4.39 -15.23
N ASP A 298 -2.82 -4.51 -15.02
CA ASP A 298 -1.86 -4.80 -16.08
C ASP A 298 -1.70 -6.32 -16.19
N ALA A 299 -2.36 -6.93 -17.18
CA ALA A 299 -2.41 -8.37 -17.31
C ALA A 299 -1.18 -8.92 -18.04
N PHE A 300 -0.59 -9.99 -17.55
CA PHE A 300 0.56 -10.63 -18.17
C PHE A 300 0.14 -11.80 -19.07
N ALA A 301 1.00 -12.16 -20.02
CA ALA A 301 0.77 -13.32 -20.87
C ALA A 301 0.96 -14.60 -20.03
N PRO A 302 -0.05 -15.48 -19.96
CA PRO A 302 0.02 -16.65 -19.11
C PRO A 302 1.03 -17.66 -19.67
N GLN A 303 1.90 -18.17 -18.80
CA GLN A 303 2.83 -19.26 -19.14
C GLN A 303 2.52 -20.51 -18.33
N ALA A 304 2.95 -21.67 -18.84
CA ALA A 304 2.75 -22.94 -18.14
C ALA A 304 3.57 -22.97 -16.83
N PRO A 305 3.00 -23.51 -15.74
CA PRO A 305 3.76 -23.72 -14.51
C PRO A 305 4.94 -24.65 -14.71
N VAL A 306 6.04 -24.37 -14.02
CA VAL A 306 7.28 -25.16 -14.05
C VAL A 306 7.71 -25.55 -12.64
N PHE A 307 8.40 -26.69 -12.51
CA PHE A 307 9.09 -27.05 -11.27
C PHE A 307 10.45 -26.36 -11.15
N VAL A 308 11.15 -26.17 -12.26
CA VAL A 308 12.48 -25.56 -12.27
C VAL A 308 12.47 -24.36 -13.19
N TYR A 309 13.12 -23.29 -12.73
CA TYR A 309 13.40 -22.11 -13.54
C TYR A 309 14.84 -21.66 -13.28
N GLU A 310 15.62 -21.49 -14.36
CA GLU A 310 17.00 -21.03 -14.31
C GLU A 310 17.18 -19.95 -15.37
N ASN A 311 17.84 -18.85 -15.02
CA ASN A 311 18.20 -17.80 -15.96
C ASN A 311 19.39 -16.98 -15.46
N ASP A 312 20.46 -16.92 -16.25
CA ASP A 312 21.63 -16.04 -16.06
C ASP A 312 21.49 -14.71 -16.80
N PHE A 313 20.35 -14.48 -17.47
CA PHE A 313 19.96 -13.27 -18.20
C PHE A 313 20.86 -12.88 -19.39
N GLU A 314 21.92 -13.63 -19.68
CA GLU A 314 22.80 -13.39 -20.82
C GLU A 314 22.06 -13.54 -22.15
N ALA A 315 21.06 -14.42 -22.19
CA ALA A 315 20.14 -14.57 -23.31
C ALA A 315 18.86 -13.73 -23.09
N PRO A 316 18.33 -13.05 -24.13
CA PRO A 316 17.07 -12.33 -24.02
C PRO A 316 15.91 -13.24 -23.57
N THR A 317 15.13 -12.78 -22.59
CA THR A 317 13.91 -13.47 -22.13
C THR A 317 12.72 -12.51 -22.07
N THR A 318 11.51 -13.08 -22.17
CA THR A 318 10.22 -12.38 -21.97
C THR A 318 9.47 -12.91 -20.75
N ASP A 319 10.15 -13.67 -19.89
CA ASP A 319 9.54 -14.34 -18.76
C ASP A 319 9.18 -13.40 -17.61
N PHE A 320 9.48 -12.11 -17.71
CA PHE A 320 9.19 -11.12 -16.68
C PHE A 320 8.28 -10.00 -17.18
N SER A 321 7.41 -9.54 -16.29
CA SER A 321 6.48 -8.44 -16.53
C SER A 321 6.43 -7.53 -15.32
N GLY A 322 6.42 -6.22 -15.57
CA GLY A 322 6.28 -5.21 -14.54
C GLY A 322 6.94 -3.90 -14.94
N PRO A 323 6.48 -2.77 -14.38
CA PRO A 323 7.03 -1.48 -14.72
C PRO A 323 8.39 -1.25 -14.05
N LEU A 324 9.21 -0.40 -14.68
CA LEU A 324 10.45 0.20 -14.16
C LEU A 324 11.67 -0.74 -14.02
N PHE A 325 11.47 -2.02 -13.71
CA PHE A 325 12.54 -3.00 -13.83
C PHE A 325 12.86 -3.29 -15.30
N ARG A 326 14.11 -3.67 -15.58
CA ARG A 326 14.58 -4.09 -16.90
C ARG A 326 15.59 -5.21 -16.81
N ILE A 327 15.72 -5.98 -17.89
CA ILE A 327 16.89 -6.83 -18.12
C ILE A 327 17.87 -6.07 -19.02
N GLY A 328 19.14 -6.03 -18.65
CA GLY A 328 20.18 -5.46 -19.49
C GLY A 328 21.49 -5.27 -18.76
N ALA A 329 22.48 -4.68 -19.43
CA ALA A 329 23.77 -4.38 -18.83
C ALA A 329 23.73 -3.15 -17.93
N GLU A 330 24.66 -3.08 -16.98
CA GLU A 330 24.90 -1.94 -16.10
C GLU A 330 26.39 -1.77 -15.81
N PRO A 331 26.96 -0.54 -15.84
CA PRO A 331 28.36 -0.31 -15.54
C PRO A 331 28.78 -0.89 -14.18
N GLY A 332 29.92 -1.60 -14.14
CA GLY A 332 30.43 -2.27 -12.93
C GLY A 332 30.03 -3.73 -12.80
N PHE A 333 29.02 -4.18 -13.56
CA PHE A 333 28.57 -5.57 -13.58
C PHE A 333 28.87 -6.19 -14.95
N PRO A 334 29.50 -7.38 -15.00
CA PRO A 334 29.66 -8.10 -16.26
C PRO A 334 28.31 -8.66 -16.69
N GLY A 335 28.00 -8.59 -17.99
CA GLY A 335 26.84 -9.28 -18.54
C GLY A 335 25.52 -8.50 -18.43
N GLN A 336 24.41 -9.25 -18.51
CA GLN A 336 23.05 -8.76 -18.36
C GLN A 336 22.47 -9.26 -17.04
N ALA A 337 21.68 -8.44 -16.38
CA ALA A 337 20.97 -8.83 -15.16
C ALA A 337 19.61 -8.11 -15.10
N ILE A 338 18.79 -8.46 -14.11
CA ILE A 338 17.60 -7.67 -13.76
C ILE A 338 18.05 -6.46 -12.95
N HIS A 339 17.58 -5.29 -13.34
CA HIS A 339 17.88 -4.01 -12.70
C HIS A 339 16.60 -3.27 -12.35
N SER A 340 16.53 -2.73 -11.13
CA SER A 340 15.63 -1.63 -10.83
C SER A 340 16.08 -0.35 -11.57
N PRO A 341 15.32 0.76 -11.51
CA PRO A 341 15.88 2.05 -11.88
C PRO A 341 17.07 2.41 -10.98
N HIS A 342 18.07 3.08 -11.55
CA HIS A 342 19.30 3.51 -10.88
C HIS A 342 19.57 5.01 -11.14
N PRO A 343 19.43 5.90 -10.13
CA PRO A 343 18.78 5.65 -8.84
C PRO A 343 17.28 5.36 -9.02
N TYR A 344 16.66 4.75 -8.00
CA TYR A 344 15.20 4.59 -8.00
C TYR A 344 14.49 5.88 -7.58
N THR A 345 13.19 5.93 -7.89
CA THR A 345 12.31 7.06 -7.57
C THR A 345 11.76 6.94 -6.16
N ASP A 346 11.67 8.05 -5.44
CA ASP A 346 10.99 8.09 -4.14
C ASP A 346 9.48 7.89 -4.33
N THR A 347 8.79 7.54 -3.24
CA THR A 347 7.35 7.25 -3.20
C THR A 347 6.93 6.27 -4.31
N SER A 348 7.67 5.18 -4.44
CA SER A 348 7.46 4.20 -5.51
C SER A 348 7.56 2.76 -5.00
N ALA A 349 6.90 1.85 -5.72
CA ALA A 349 6.94 0.43 -5.39
C ALA A 349 7.04 -0.43 -6.66
N PRO A 350 8.13 -0.29 -7.45
CA PRO A 350 8.29 -1.06 -8.68
C PRO A 350 8.28 -2.57 -8.39
N ILE A 351 7.66 -3.31 -9.29
CA ILE A 351 7.48 -4.77 -9.21
C ILE A 351 7.98 -5.37 -10.52
N TYR A 352 8.68 -6.50 -10.43
CA TYR A 352 9.02 -7.34 -11.56
C TYR A 352 8.61 -8.78 -11.25
N MET A 353 7.63 -9.27 -11.99
CA MET A 353 6.99 -10.55 -11.72
C MET A 353 7.43 -11.57 -12.76
N LEU A 354 7.83 -12.75 -12.28
CA LEU A 354 8.06 -13.91 -13.12
C LEU A 354 6.70 -14.43 -13.60
N THR A 355 6.50 -14.39 -14.91
CA THR A 355 5.24 -14.77 -15.59
C THR A 355 5.06 -16.28 -15.74
N ARG A 356 6.11 -17.05 -15.42
CA ARG A 356 6.06 -18.52 -15.28
C ARG A 356 5.76 -18.88 -13.83
N PRO A 357 4.56 -19.40 -13.51
CA PRO A 357 4.27 -19.87 -12.17
C PRO A 357 5.22 -21.01 -11.76
N ILE A 358 5.59 -21.04 -10.48
CA ILE A 358 6.44 -22.07 -9.90
C ILE A 358 5.57 -23.06 -9.16
N ARG A 359 5.71 -24.35 -9.47
CA ARG A 359 5.15 -25.43 -8.66
C ARG A 359 6.17 -25.84 -7.60
N VAL A 360 5.81 -25.68 -6.33
CA VAL A 360 6.72 -25.88 -5.20
C VAL A 360 7.11 -27.36 -5.09
N ALA A 361 8.42 -27.62 -5.08
CA ALA A 361 8.97 -28.96 -4.99
C ALA A 361 8.80 -29.57 -3.58
N PRO A 362 8.80 -30.91 -3.45
CA PRO A 362 8.69 -31.58 -2.14
C PRO A 362 9.94 -31.43 -1.26
N THR A 363 11.10 -31.27 -1.89
CA THR A 363 12.42 -31.10 -1.26
C THR A 363 13.24 -30.16 -2.11
N ASP A 364 14.28 -29.55 -1.52
CA ASP A 364 15.18 -28.61 -2.19
C ASP A 364 14.44 -27.51 -2.98
N ALA A 365 13.30 -27.08 -2.43
CA ALA A 365 12.44 -26.04 -2.99
C ALA A 365 13.04 -24.65 -2.73
N VAL A 366 14.23 -24.42 -3.27
CA VAL A 366 15.03 -23.22 -3.00
C VAL A 366 14.92 -22.27 -4.18
N LEU A 367 14.65 -20.98 -3.90
CA LEU A 367 14.86 -19.88 -4.81
C LEU A 367 16.17 -19.20 -4.44
N SER A 368 17.08 -19.02 -5.38
CA SER A 368 18.37 -18.39 -5.16
C SER A 368 18.78 -17.49 -6.32
N PHE A 369 19.58 -16.47 -6.02
CA PHE A 369 20.07 -15.49 -7.00
C PHE A 369 21.24 -14.71 -6.39
N ASP A 370 22.03 -14.08 -7.25
CA ASP A 370 23.04 -13.10 -6.84
C ASP A 370 22.44 -11.69 -6.89
N GLU A 371 22.82 -10.83 -5.96
CA GLU A 371 22.26 -9.48 -5.87
C GLU A 371 23.22 -8.45 -5.29
N VAL A 372 22.88 -7.18 -5.52
CA VAL A 372 23.32 -6.02 -4.72
C VAL A 372 22.12 -5.13 -4.47
N ALA A 373 21.75 -4.90 -3.20
CA ALA A 373 20.66 -4.00 -2.82
C ALA A 373 21.22 -2.78 -2.07
N LEU A 374 21.31 -1.64 -2.75
CA LEU A 374 21.69 -0.35 -2.17
C LEU A 374 20.48 0.58 -2.11
N VAL A 375 19.54 0.25 -1.23
CA VAL A 375 18.35 1.06 -0.91
C VAL A 375 18.51 1.74 0.45
N GLU A 376 17.76 2.81 0.69
CA GLU A 376 17.85 3.60 1.92
C GLU A 376 17.64 2.72 3.16
N PRO A 377 18.56 2.77 4.13
CA PRO A 377 18.39 2.02 5.36
C PRO A 377 17.43 2.75 6.29
N GLY A 378 16.63 2.00 7.04
CA GLY A 378 15.87 2.54 8.15
C GLY A 378 16.72 3.00 9.35
N ASP A 379 16.06 3.47 10.41
CA ASP A 379 16.70 3.83 11.68
C ASP A 379 17.57 2.67 12.23
N PRO A 380 18.70 2.95 12.90
CA PRO A 380 19.54 1.91 13.49
C PRO A 380 18.75 0.96 14.40
N GLY A 381 18.72 -0.33 14.04
CA GLY A 381 18.01 -1.38 14.78
C GLY A 381 16.56 -1.61 14.36
N SER A 382 16.01 -0.82 13.42
CA SER A 382 14.72 -1.11 12.80
C SER A 382 14.79 -2.40 11.99
N VAL A 383 13.69 -3.15 11.98
CA VAL A 383 13.55 -4.38 11.20
C VAL A 383 12.36 -4.27 10.24
N PHE A 384 12.32 -5.16 9.26
CA PHE A 384 11.23 -5.21 8.28
C PHE A 384 9.86 -5.25 8.97
N GLY A 385 9.01 -4.28 8.64
CA GLY A 385 7.66 -4.11 9.21
C GLY A 385 7.55 -2.96 10.21
N ASP A 386 8.67 -2.42 10.72
CA ASP A 386 8.67 -1.21 11.54
C ASP A 386 8.37 0.04 10.69
N GLU A 387 7.73 1.05 11.29
CA GLU A 387 7.45 2.34 10.61
C GLU A 387 8.73 3.08 10.20
N ASN A 388 9.84 2.81 10.88
CA ASN A 388 11.15 3.40 10.59
C ASN A 388 12.05 2.48 9.74
N PHE A 389 11.46 1.50 9.02
CA PHE A 389 12.13 0.72 7.98
C PHE A 389 11.72 1.27 6.62
N TRP A 390 12.43 2.31 6.17
CA TRP A 390 12.00 3.21 5.09
C TRP A 390 11.95 2.53 3.73
N ASP A 391 13.10 2.15 3.18
CA ASP A 391 13.17 1.49 1.87
C ASP A 391 13.60 0.03 2.01
N PHE A 392 13.11 -0.81 1.11
CA PHE A 392 13.43 -2.23 1.13
C PHE A 392 13.23 -2.92 -0.19
N VAL A 393 13.96 -4.01 -0.39
CA VAL A 393 13.70 -4.99 -1.43
C VAL A 393 13.12 -6.26 -0.82
N ILE A 394 12.31 -6.97 -1.58
CA ILE A 394 11.63 -8.16 -1.11
C ILE A 394 11.26 -9.09 -2.27
N VAL A 395 11.24 -10.39 -1.99
CA VAL A 395 10.67 -11.41 -2.87
C VAL A 395 9.39 -11.93 -2.24
N GLU A 396 8.32 -11.95 -3.02
CA GLU A 396 6.98 -12.33 -2.57
C GLU A 396 6.40 -13.42 -3.48
N GLY A 397 5.66 -14.34 -2.88
CA GLY A 397 4.89 -15.35 -3.59
C GLY A 397 3.39 -15.08 -3.52
N SER A 398 2.61 -15.69 -4.42
CA SER A 398 1.15 -15.68 -4.32
C SER A 398 0.51 -16.90 -4.98
N LYS A 399 -0.49 -17.50 -4.31
CA LYS A 399 -1.29 -18.62 -4.85
C LYS A 399 -2.47 -18.16 -5.72
N ASP A 400 -2.85 -16.89 -5.60
CA ASP A 400 -4.05 -16.35 -6.23
C ASP A 400 -3.80 -15.08 -7.05
N GLY A 401 -2.63 -14.44 -6.89
CA GLY A 401 -2.29 -13.15 -7.49
C GLY A 401 -2.90 -11.93 -6.78
N CYS A 402 -3.71 -12.16 -5.74
CA CYS A 402 -4.33 -11.12 -4.92
C CYS A 402 -3.56 -10.90 -3.63
N LEU A 403 -3.35 -11.98 -2.87
CA LEU A 403 -2.62 -11.95 -1.61
C LEU A 403 -1.16 -12.33 -1.87
N TRP A 404 -0.26 -11.38 -1.64
CA TRP A 404 1.17 -11.57 -1.79
C TRP A 404 1.81 -11.74 -0.42
N THR A 405 2.56 -12.83 -0.25
CA THR A 405 3.22 -13.17 1.01
C THR A 405 4.73 -13.06 0.84
N PRO A 406 5.44 -12.35 1.73
CA PRO A 406 6.89 -12.40 1.81
C PRO A 406 7.42 -13.84 1.82
N LEU A 407 8.35 -14.16 0.91
CA LEU A 407 9.09 -15.43 0.95
C LEU A 407 10.24 -15.37 1.96
N ALA A 408 10.70 -14.15 2.27
CA ALA A 408 11.61 -13.81 3.37
C ALA A 408 11.26 -12.39 3.86
N PRO A 409 11.63 -11.98 5.08
CA PRO A 409 11.56 -10.57 5.49
C PRO A 409 12.27 -9.70 4.46
N GLY A 410 11.77 -8.49 4.20
CA GLY A 410 12.46 -7.53 3.33
C GLY A 410 13.79 -7.07 3.91
N TRP A 411 14.71 -6.63 3.05
CA TRP A 411 16.04 -6.18 3.44
C TRP A 411 16.42 -4.87 2.75
N ASP A 412 17.39 -4.18 3.33
CA ASP A 412 17.99 -2.96 2.80
C ASP A 412 19.52 -3.10 2.74
N CYS A 413 20.24 -1.98 2.50
CA CYS A 413 21.69 -2.02 2.39
C CYS A 413 22.43 -2.45 3.67
N ARG A 414 21.78 -2.49 4.85
CA ARG A 414 22.38 -2.93 6.12
C ARG A 414 22.57 -4.43 6.21
N GLU A 415 21.97 -5.20 5.31
CA GLU A 415 22.12 -6.66 5.27
C GLU A 415 23.60 -7.10 5.20
N TYR A 416 24.43 -6.31 4.50
CA TYR A 416 25.86 -6.53 4.41
C TYR A 416 26.65 -5.24 4.71
N PRO A 417 27.69 -5.28 5.56
CA PRO A 417 28.48 -4.09 5.88
C PRO A 417 29.11 -3.42 4.66
N GLU A 418 29.44 -4.18 3.61
CA GLU A 418 30.00 -3.60 2.39
C GLU A 418 28.95 -2.83 1.58
N TRP A 419 27.68 -3.25 1.63
CA TRP A 419 26.56 -2.54 1.00
C TRP A 419 26.25 -1.25 1.75
N GLU A 420 26.14 -1.31 3.08
CA GLU A 420 25.91 -0.14 3.92
C GLU A 420 27.02 0.89 3.74
N ASN A 421 28.29 0.45 3.70
CA ASN A 421 29.41 1.34 3.41
C ASN A 421 29.35 1.93 2.00
N ALA A 422 28.98 1.13 0.99
CA ALA A 422 28.83 1.60 -0.39
C ALA A 422 27.71 2.66 -0.50
N TYR A 423 26.58 2.44 0.17
CA TYR A 423 25.48 3.39 0.25
C TYR A 423 25.93 4.70 0.93
N ASN A 424 26.50 4.61 2.14
CA ASN A 424 26.92 5.76 2.94
C ASN A 424 28.02 6.62 2.27
N THR A 425 28.84 6.00 1.41
CA THR A 425 29.89 6.70 0.64
C THR A 425 29.46 7.08 -0.77
N SER A 426 28.22 6.76 -1.16
CA SER A 426 27.70 6.93 -2.53
C SER A 426 28.62 6.33 -3.59
N ALA A 427 29.24 5.18 -3.27
CA ALA A 427 30.12 4.48 -4.19
C ALA A 427 29.29 3.92 -5.36
N THR A 428 29.86 3.95 -6.57
CA THR A 428 29.29 3.22 -7.71
C THR A 428 29.44 1.72 -7.43
N PRO A 429 28.34 0.95 -7.31
CA PRO A 429 28.44 -0.48 -7.05
C PRO A 429 29.01 -1.22 -8.26
N ASP A 430 29.68 -2.33 -7.98
CA ASP A 430 30.23 -3.22 -8.98
C ASP A 430 30.06 -4.69 -8.55
N SER A 431 30.47 -5.60 -9.42
CA SER A 431 30.39 -7.05 -9.19
C SER A 431 31.08 -7.56 -7.92
N LEU A 432 31.98 -6.80 -7.28
CA LEU A 432 32.60 -7.20 -6.00
C LEU A 432 31.61 -7.11 -4.83
N LEU A 433 30.54 -6.34 -4.98
CA LEU A 433 29.48 -6.25 -3.98
C LEU A 433 28.45 -7.38 -4.11
N LEU A 434 28.46 -8.19 -5.17
CA LEU A 434 27.49 -9.27 -5.33
C LEU A 434 27.47 -10.21 -4.12
N ARG A 435 26.27 -10.53 -3.66
CA ARG A 435 26.01 -11.52 -2.60
C ARG A 435 24.99 -12.51 -3.09
N HIS A 436 25.16 -13.75 -2.66
CA HIS A 436 24.24 -14.83 -2.99
C HIS A 436 23.11 -14.88 -1.96
N ARG A 437 21.87 -14.87 -2.42
CA ARG A 437 20.68 -15.09 -1.60
C ARG A 437 20.08 -16.45 -1.88
N SER A 438 19.58 -17.09 -0.83
CA SER A 438 18.85 -18.35 -0.90
C SER A 438 17.63 -18.28 0.03
N ILE A 439 16.46 -18.65 -0.51
CA ILE A 439 15.16 -18.61 0.17
C ILE A 439 14.49 -19.98 0.01
N ASN A 440 14.09 -20.58 1.13
CA ASN A 440 13.37 -21.85 1.12
C ASN A 440 11.87 -21.62 0.93
N LEU A 441 11.31 -22.03 -0.20
CA LEU A 441 9.90 -21.85 -0.52
C LEU A 441 8.97 -22.65 0.42
N LEU A 442 9.47 -23.74 1.00
CA LEU A 442 8.71 -24.58 1.95
C LEU A 442 8.49 -23.90 3.31
N ASP A 443 9.17 -22.79 3.59
CA ASP A 443 8.92 -22.00 4.81
C ASP A 443 7.57 -21.25 4.70
N THR A 444 7.09 -20.99 3.47
CA THR A 444 5.87 -20.22 3.19
C THR A 444 4.77 -21.03 2.51
N TYR A 445 5.12 -21.95 1.61
CA TYR A 445 4.18 -22.67 0.76
C TYR A 445 4.30 -24.19 0.90
N ALA A 446 3.19 -24.89 0.67
CA ALA A 446 3.18 -26.34 0.70
C ALA A 446 3.74 -26.93 -0.61
N THR A 447 4.24 -28.16 -0.55
CA THR A 447 4.53 -28.95 -1.74
C THR A 447 3.35 -28.96 -2.71
N ASP A 448 3.65 -28.86 -4.01
CA ASP A 448 2.70 -28.82 -5.12
C ASP A 448 1.79 -27.58 -5.18
N ASP A 449 1.95 -26.60 -4.29
CA ASP A 449 1.36 -25.29 -4.50
C ASP A 449 1.94 -24.68 -5.80
N THR A 450 1.06 -24.16 -6.66
CA THR A 450 1.47 -23.34 -7.80
C THR A 450 1.41 -21.88 -7.40
N ILE A 451 2.54 -21.18 -7.44
CA ILE A 451 2.67 -19.80 -7.01
C ILE A 451 3.18 -18.90 -8.14
N LEU A 452 2.74 -17.65 -8.14
CA LEU A 452 3.45 -16.56 -8.79
C LEU A 452 4.60 -16.10 -7.89
N VAL A 453 5.69 -15.62 -8.47
CA VAL A 453 6.83 -15.04 -7.76
C VAL A 453 7.08 -13.64 -8.31
N ARG A 454 7.30 -12.66 -7.42
CA ARG A 454 7.68 -11.31 -7.82
C ARG A 454 8.81 -10.76 -6.95
N PHE A 455 9.57 -9.87 -7.56
CA PHE A 455 10.58 -9.03 -6.94
C PHE A 455 10.00 -7.63 -6.81
N ARG A 456 10.12 -7.02 -5.63
CA ARG A 456 9.58 -5.68 -5.36
C ARG A 456 10.63 -4.85 -4.63
N LEU A 457 10.83 -3.62 -5.09
CA LEU A 457 11.50 -2.58 -4.33
C LEU A 457 10.41 -1.63 -3.83
N PHE A 458 10.47 -1.26 -2.57
CA PHE A 458 9.64 -0.22 -1.97
C PHE A 458 10.51 0.96 -1.59
N ALA A 459 10.06 2.14 -1.96
CA ALA A 459 10.69 3.41 -1.68
C ALA A 459 9.67 4.34 -1.00
N ASP A 460 9.98 4.78 0.21
CA ASP A 460 9.26 5.85 0.87
C ASP A 460 9.65 7.22 0.27
N GLY A 461 9.30 8.32 0.95
CA GLY A 461 9.52 9.66 0.40
C GLY A 461 10.86 10.26 0.82
N SER A 462 11.46 11.05 -0.08
CA SER A 462 12.58 12.00 0.15
C SER A 462 13.97 11.49 -0.21
N VAL A 463 14.41 10.33 0.29
CA VAL A 463 15.76 9.83 0.10
C VAL A 463 15.71 8.55 -0.73
N THR A 464 16.72 8.38 -1.60
CA THR A 464 16.82 7.20 -2.47
C THR A 464 18.26 6.75 -2.57
N GLY A 465 18.45 5.46 -2.83
CA GLY A 465 19.73 4.83 -3.10
C GLY A 465 19.95 4.51 -4.58
N TRP A 466 20.99 3.73 -4.84
CA TRP A 466 21.29 3.27 -6.19
C TRP A 466 20.23 2.28 -6.68
N GLY A 467 19.73 1.38 -5.84
CA GLY A 467 18.68 0.42 -6.20
C GLY A 467 19.14 -1.04 -6.09
N TRP A 468 18.58 -1.91 -6.93
CA TRP A 468 18.71 -3.35 -6.83
C TRP A 468 19.06 -4.01 -8.16
N ILE A 469 20.04 -4.91 -8.12
CA ILE A 469 20.36 -5.85 -9.19
C ILE A 469 20.08 -7.28 -8.73
N ILE A 470 19.55 -8.11 -9.63
CA ILE A 470 19.33 -9.54 -9.44
C ILE A 470 19.90 -10.27 -10.66
N ASP A 471 20.75 -11.27 -10.42
CA ASP A 471 21.42 -12.06 -11.43
C ASP A 471 21.44 -13.56 -11.06
N ASN A 472 21.72 -14.45 -12.00
CA ASN A 472 21.84 -15.89 -11.79
C ASN A 472 20.65 -16.50 -11.03
N LEU A 473 19.42 -16.20 -11.48
CA LEU A 473 18.21 -16.67 -10.82
C LEU A 473 18.02 -18.17 -11.05
N ASP A 474 18.01 -18.92 -9.94
CA ASP A 474 17.77 -20.36 -9.88
C ASP A 474 16.58 -20.65 -8.95
N ILE A 475 15.64 -21.45 -9.43
CA ILE A 475 14.47 -21.88 -8.67
C ILE A 475 14.37 -23.40 -8.78
N GLN A 476 14.72 -24.07 -7.67
CA GLN A 476 14.56 -25.50 -7.41
C GLN A 476 15.33 -26.44 -8.37
N SER A 477 16.42 -26.01 -9.02
CA SER A 477 17.17 -26.89 -9.95
C SER A 477 17.67 -28.18 -9.29
N LEU A 478 18.08 -28.09 -8.01
CA LEU A 478 18.50 -29.24 -7.21
C LEU A 478 17.37 -30.24 -6.95
N ALA A 479 16.11 -29.78 -6.86
CA ALA A 479 14.96 -30.63 -6.61
C ALA A 479 14.67 -31.60 -7.78
N GLN A 480 14.97 -31.21 -9.01
CA GLN A 480 14.74 -32.05 -10.20
C GLN A 480 15.81 -33.15 -10.37
N SER A 481 16.96 -32.99 -9.72
CA SER A 481 18.08 -33.93 -9.86
C SER A 481 17.80 -35.30 -9.25
N GLY A 482 16.75 -35.45 -8.41
CA GLY A 482 16.42 -36.72 -7.72
C GLY A 482 17.55 -37.23 -6.83
N VAL A 483 18.59 -36.41 -6.62
CA VAL A 483 19.65 -36.66 -5.68
C VAL A 483 19.07 -36.27 -4.35
N ASP A 484 18.88 -37.25 -3.48
CA ASP A 484 18.64 -37.05 -2.06
C ASP A 484 19.89 -36.35 -1.50
N VAL A 485 19.99 -35.03 -1.69
CA VAL A 485 20.99 -34.21 -1.02
C VAL A 485 20.48 -33.98 0.39
N ALA A 486 20.33 -35.07 1.14
CA ALA A 486 20.54 -35.02 2.57
C ALA A 486 21.86 -34.26 2.74
N ARG A 487 21.78 -32.98 3.13
CA ARG A 487 22.89 -32.03 3.10
C ARG A 487 24.15 -32.73 3.58
N ALA A 488 24.94 -33.23 2.64
CA ALA A 488 26.32 -33.56 2.95
C ALA A 488 26.86 -32.19 3.36
N PRO A 489 27.33 -32.03 4.61
CA PRO A 489 27.84 -30.73 5.04
C PRO A 489 28.83 -30.27 3.97
N ALA A 490 28.58 -29.10 3.37
CA ALA A 490 29.33 -28.61 2.22
C ALA A 490 30.82 -28.75 2.54
N ALA A 491 31.51 -29.70 1.90
CA ALA A 491 32.83 -30.10 2.36
C ALA A 491 33.73 -28.87 2.48
N LEU A 492 34.53 -28.80 3.54
CA LEU A 492 35.48 -27.70 3.70
C LEU A 492 36.26 -27.54 2.39
N SER A 493 36.18 -26.36 1.80
CA SER A 493 36.79 -26.10 0.50
C SER A 493 37.47 -24.73 0.53
N LEU A 494 38.56 -24.63 -0.21
CA LEU A 494 39.30 -23.39 -0.45
C LEU A 494 39.46 -23.28 -1.96
N GLU A 495 38.92 -22.23 -2.56
CA GLU A 495 38.99 -21.98 -4.00
C GLU A 495 40.41 -21.49 -4.39
N PRO A 496 40.82 -21.63 -5.66
CA PRO A 496 42.02 -20.96 -6.16
C PRO A 496 41.92 -19.45 -5.93
N GLY A 497 43.04 -18.81 -5.58
CA GLY A 497 43.06 -17.35 -5.47
C GLY A 497 42.73 -16.69 -6.81
N VAL A 498 41.94 -15.62 -6.80
CA VAL A 498 41.58 -14.86 -8.00
C VAL A 498 42.03 -13.40 -7.83
N PRO A 499 42.99 -12.91 -8.63
CA PRO A 499 43.81 -13.66 -9.58
C PRO A 499 44.89 -14.53 -8.89
N ASN A 500 45.38 -15.57 -9.56
CA ASN A 500 46.58 -16.33 -9.17
C ASN A 500 47.24 -16.89 -10.44
N PRO A 501 48.45 -16.43 -10.84
CA PRO A 501 49.35 -15.54 -10.10
C PRO A 501 48.82 -14.10 -9.93
N PHE A 502 49.27 -13.38 -8.90
CA PHE A 502 48.87 -12.00 -8.63
C PHE A 502 50.06 -11.06 -8.39
N ARG A 503 49.86 -9.77 -8.70
CA ARG A 503 50.85 -8.70 -8.46
C ARG A 503 50.59 -7.95 -7.15
N ASP A 504 49.36 -7.43 -7.00
CA ASP A 504 49.00 -6.55 -5.88
C ASP A 504 48.14 -7.23 -4.82
N ARG A 505 47.11 -7.98 -5.24
CA ARG A 505 46.20 -8.71 -4.34
C ARG A 505 45.57 -9.93 -4.99
N THR A 506 45.13 -10.89 -4.18
CA THR A 506 44.32 -12.05 -4.57
C THR A 506 43.17 -12.25 -3.59
N ALA A 507 41.99 -12.66 -4.06
CA ALA A 507 40.87 -13.06 -3.21
C ALA A 507 40.84 -14.58 -3.03
N LEU A 508 40.66 -15.04 -1.80
CA LEU A 508 40.55 -16.45 -1.42
C LEU A 508 39.13 -16.71 -0.91
N ALA A 509 38.31 -17.34 -1.76
CA ALA A 509 37.00 -17.82 -1.35
C ALA A 509 37.09 -19.21 -0.71
N PHE A 510 36.28 -19.48 0.31
CA PHE A 510 36.22 -20.76 1.00
C PHE A 510 34.82 -21.07 1.51
N VAL A 511 34.48 -22.36 1.62
CA VAL A 511 33.18 -22.80 2.16
C VAL A 511 33.38 -23.44 3.52
N VAL A 512 32.61 -22.98 4.50
CA VAL A 512 32.58 -23.50 5.87
C VAL A 512 31.42 -24.50 5.99
N PRO A 513 31.68 -25.82 6.18
CA PRO A 513 30.64 -26.85 6.29
C PRO A 513 29.72 -26.68 7.50
N LYS A 514 30.30 -26.13 8.58
CA LYS A 514 29.69 -26.06 9.90
C LYS A 514 30.20 -24.81 10.61
N ALA A 515 29.28 -24.00 11.13
CA ALA A 515 29.62 -22.81 11.88
C ALA A 515 30.56 -23.15 13.05
N GLY A 516 31.64 -22.40 13.19
CA GLY A 516 32.66 -22.68 14.20
C GLY A 516 34.01 -22.02 13.92
N PRO A 517 35.05 -22.33 14.70
CA PRO A 517 36.38 -21.78 14.52
C PRO A 517 36.96 -22.11 13.14
N VAL A 518 37.45 -21.07 12.45
CA VAL A 518 38.14 -21.16 11.18
C VAL A 518 39.47 -20.43 11.27
N THR A 519 40.53 -21.06 10.76
CA THR A 519 41.81 -20.38 10.53
C THR A 519 42.22 -20.47 9.07
N LEU A 520 42.59 -19.36 8.46
CA LEU A 520 43.19 -19.31 7.13
C LEU A 520 44.59 -18.70 7.22
N ASN A 521 45.59 -19.54 6.99
CA ASN A 521 47.00 -19.22 7.18
C ASN A 521 47.75 -19.28 5.85
N ILE A 522 48.73 -18.40 5.65
CA ILE A 522 49.62 -18.40 4.50
C ILE A 522 51.03 -18.83 4.93
N PHE A 523 51.61 -19.77 4.21
CA PHE A 523 52.95 -20.33 4.45
C PHE A 523 53.88 -20.10 3.25
N ASP A 524 55.18 -19.93 3.53
CA ASP A 524 56.22 -19.97 2.50
C ASP A 524 56.57 -21.42 2.10
N LEU A 525 57.47 -21.59 1.12
CA LEU A 525 57.92 -22.90 0.62
C LEU A 525 58.59 -23.79 1.68
N ASN A 526 59.12 -23.19 2.76
CA ASN A 526 59.74 -23.93 3.87
C ASN A 526 58.71 -24.29 4.96
N GLY A 527 57.42 -23.98 4.76
CA GLY A 527 56.37 -24.24 5.73
C GLY A 527 56.35 -23.25 6.89
N ARG A 528 57.05 -22.11 6.79
CA ARG A 528 56.98 -21.04 7.80
C ARG A 528 55.72 -20.21 7.58
N LEU A 529 54.96 -19.99 8.65
CA LEU A 529 53.79 -19.10 8.64
C LEU A 529 54.26 -17.67 8.33
N VAL A 530 53.72 -17.06 7.28
CA VAL A 530 54.06 -15.68 6.89
C VAL A 530 52.92 -14.69 7.12
N ARG A 531 51.66 -15.16 7.14
CA ARG A 531 50.49 -14.32 7.40
C ARG A 531 49.30 -15.16 7.86
N ARG A 532 48.59 -14.71 8.88
CA ARG A 532 47.22 -15.16 9.19
C ARG A 532 46.19 -14.21 8.56
N LEU A 533 45.23 -14.75 7.81
CA LEU A 533 44.17 -13.99 7.14
C LEU A 533 42.83 -14.09 7.88
N VAL A 534 42.55 -15.25 8.48
CA VAL A 534 41.34 -15.49 9.28
C VAL A 534 41.73 -16.23 10.55
N ASP A 535 41.19 -15.78 11.69
CA ASP A 535 41.30 -16.43 13.00
C ASP A 535 40.06 -16.11 13.84
N GLY A 536 39.03 -16.95 13.76
CA GLY A 536 37.79 -16.68 14.49
C GLY A 536 36.65 -17.60 14.12
N VAL A 537 35.50 -17.39 14.75
CA VAL A 537 34.26 -18.12 14.46
C VAL A 537 33.66 -17.60 13.15
N GLN A 538 33.37 -18.49 12.22
CA GLN A 538 32.73 -18.17 10.94
C GLN A 538 31.35 -18.84 10.85
N PRO A 539 30.36 -18.20 10.22
CA PRO A 539 29.07 -18.83 9.94
C PRO A 539 29.23 -19.94 8.89
N VAL A 540 28.23 -20.81 8.81
CA VAL A 540 28.15 -21.82 7.74
C VAL A 540 27.95 -21.15 6.38
N GLY A 541 28.58 -21.64 5.32
CA GLY A 541 28.44 -21.09 3.97
C GLY A 541 29.74 -20.57 3.35
N ARG A 542 29.63 -19.92 2.19
CA ARG A 542 30.76 -19.37 1.44
C ARG A 542 31.23 -18.04 2.01
N GLN A 543 32.53 -17.90 2.17
CA GLN A 543 33.25 -16.74 2.70
C GLN A 543 34.36 -16.34 1.74
N SER A 544 34.86 -15.11 1.82
CA SER A 544 36.00 -14.66 1.02
C SER A 544 36.88 -13.69 1.79
N VAL A 545 38.19 -13.77 1.62
CA VAL A 545 39.16 -12.84 2.19
C VAL A 545 40.23 -12.46 1.17
N ALA A 546 40.63 -11.18 1.16
CA ALA A 546 41.71 -10.70 0.31
C ALA A 546 43.08 -10.83 0.98
N TRP A 547 44.11 -11.12 0.19
CA TRP A 547 45.51 -11.04 0.59
C TRP A 547 46.30 -10.16 -0.37
N ASP A 548 47.08 -9.25 0.20
CA ASP A 548 47.87 -8.22 -0.49
C ASP A 548 49.34 -8.62 -0.73
N GLY A 549 49.67 -9.89 -0.51
CA GLY A 549 51.04 -10.39 -0.66
C GLY A 549 52.02 -9.88 0.42
N ARG A 550 51.52 -9.34 1.54
CA ARG A 550 52.34 -8.90 2.68
C ARG A 550 52.36 -9.93 3.80
N GLY A 551 53.46 -9.90 4.56
CA GLY A 551 53.64 -10.69 5.77
C GLY A 551 52.89 -10.10 6.96
N GLU A 552 52.98 -10.77 8.10
CA GLU A 552 52.34 -10.34 9.36
C GLU A 552 52.90 -9.03 9.91
N ASP A 553 54.18 -8.75 9.65
CA ASP A 553 54.87 -7.49 9.96
C ASP A 553 54.56 -6.35 8.96
N GLY A 554 53.69 -6.59 7.98
CA GLY A 554 53.33 -5.65 6.93
C GLY A 554 54.40 -5.48 5.83
N SER A 555 55.52 -6.21 5.91
CA SER A 555 56.54 -6.21 4.87
C SER A 555 56.05 -6.92 3.60
N ALA A 556 56.48 -6.44 2.44
CA ALA A 556 56.07 -7.03 1.17
C ALA A 556 56.88 -8.30 0.89
N LEU A 557 56.21 -9.43 0.66
CA LEU A 557 56.88 -10.72 0.47
C LEU A 557 57.49 -10.83 -0.94
N ALA A 558 58.51 -11.67 -1.13
CA ALA A 558 59.17 -11.82 -2.43
C ALA A 558 58.28 -12.53 -3.46
N SER A 559 58.53 -12.28 -4.76
CA SER A 559 57.95 -13.09 -5.85
C SER A 559 58.26 -14.56 -5.62
N GLY A 560 57.26 -15.42 -5.73
CA GLY A 560 57.43 -16.83 -5.37
C GLY A 560 56.12 -17.56 -5.08
N ILE A 561 56.27 -18.81 -4.68
CA ILE A 561 55.16 -19.71 -4.35
C ILE A 561 54.88 -19.67 -2.85
N TYR A 562 53.61 -19.59 -2.51
CA TYR A 562 53.08 -19.65 -1.14
C TYR A 562 51.94 -20.66 -1.06
N PHE A 563 51.57 -21.06 0.15
CA PHE A 563 50.45 -21.97 0.38
C PHE A 563 49.47 -21.38 1.38
N ALA A 564 48.22 -21.21 0.96
CA ALA A 564 47.10 -20.98 1.86
C ALA A 564 46.65 -22.31 2.46
N GLN A 565 46.37 -22.32 3.76
CA GLN A 565 45.84 -23.45 4.51
C GLN A 565 44.60 -23.00 5.29
N LEU A 566 43.47 -23.60 4.97
CA LEU A 566 42.21 -23.43 5.67
C LEU A 566 42.01 -24.59 6.65
N VAL A 567 41.56 -24.28 7.88
CA VAL A 567 41.21 -25.27 8.90
C VAL A 567 39.85 -24.95 9.49
N ASN A 568 38.97 -25.94 9.57
CA ASN A 568 37.68 -25.87 10.27
C ASN A 568 37.33 -27.27 10.82
N ASP A 569 37.03 -27.36 12.12
CA ASP A 569 36.64 -28.62 12.80
C ASP A 569 37.55 -29.83 12.49
N GLY A 570 38.87 -29.60 12.48
CA GLY A 570 39.88 -30.64 12.21
C GLY A 570 40.12 -30.99 10.73
N GLN A 571 39.30 -30.49 9.80
CA GLN A 571 39.55 -30.60 8.37
C GLN A 571 40.56 -29.55 7.89
N VAL A 572 41.42 -29.92 6.93
CA VAL A 572 42.48 -29.05 6.41
C VAL A 572 42.47 -29.05 4.88
N VAL A 573 42.38 -27.86 4.26
CA VAL A 573 42.47 -27.68 2.81
C VAL A 573 43.61 -26.72 2.48
N LYS A 574 44.39 -27.05 1.44
CA LYS A 574 45.51 -26.19 1.00
C LYS A 574 45.37 -25.74 -0.45
N ARG A 575 45.84 -24.53 -0.74
CA ARG A 575 45.93 -23.97 -2.09
C ARG A 575 47.26 -23.27 -2.33
N LYS A 576 47.81 -23.48 -3.52
CA LYS A 576 49.03 -22.81 -3.99
C LYS A 576 48.67 -21.39 -4.42
N LEU A 577 49.49 -20.42 -4.03
CA LEU A 577 49.45 -19.03 -4.45
C LEU A 577 50.79 -18.63 -5.07
N THR A 578 50.76 -17.74 -6.05
CA THR A 578 51.95 -17.28 -6.77
C THR A 578 51.96 -15.76 -6.81
N ILE A 579 52.97 -15.15 -6.18
CA ILE A 579 53.21 -13.70 -6.25
C ILE A 579 54.15 -13.42 -7.42
N LEU A 580 53.78 -12.46 -8.27
CA LEU A 580 54.62 -11.90 -9.32
C LEU A 580 54.82 -10.39 -9.05
N LYS A 581 56.02 -9.97 -8.67
CA LYS A 581 56.38 -8.55 -8.67
C LYS A 581 56.99 -8.17 -10.02
#